data_AF-A0A957KQA9-F1
#
_entry.id   AF-A0A957KQA9-F1
#
_cell.length_a   1.000
_cell.length_b   1.000
_cell.length_c   1.000
_cell.angle_alpha   90.00
_cell.angle_beta   90.00
_cell.angle_gamma   90.00
#
_symmetry.space_group_name_H-M   'P 1'
#
loop_
_entity.id
_entity.type
_entity.pdbx_description
1 polymer ?
#
loop_
_entity_poly.entity_id
_entity_poly.type
_entity_poly.pdbx_seq_one_letter_code
_entity_poly.pdbx_strand_id
1 'polypeptide(L)'
;MNLTGLLTLLPNLPAFREWLTVLDTGTDEPAPQSILAAARPYVVAGIYAHRPAPLVFVTARSEMAQQLCEQLAVWLPAVEEGGPA
;
A
#
# COMPACT_ATOMS: atom_id res chain seq x y z
N MET A 1 11.30 7.75 -11.00
CA MET A 1 10.30 7.11 -11.90
C MET A 1 8.95 7.25 -11.22
N ASN A 2 7.89 7.62 -11.93
CA ASN A 2 6.55 7.76 -11.34
C ASN A 2 5.68 6.57 -11.77
N LEU A 3 5.26 5.76 -10.80
CA LEU A 3 4.45 4.56 -11.01
C LEU A 3 3.01 4.70 -10.46
N THR A 4 2.64 5.88 -9.97
CA THR A 4 1.35 6.17 -9.34
C THR A 4 0.16 5.75 -10.21
N GLY A 5 0.25 5.95 -11.54
CA GLY A 5 -0.82 5.57 -12.47
C GLY A 5 -1.17 4.08 -12.48
N LEU A 6 -0.22 3.20 -12.11
CA LEU A 6 -0.45 1.76 -12.04
C LEU A 6 -1.31 1.34 -10.84
N LEU A 7 -1.42 2.19 -9.81
CA LEU A 7 -2.27 1.90 -8.64
C LEU A 7 -3.75 1.76 -9.01
N THR A 8 -4.15 2.34 -10.14
CA THR A 8 -5.52 2.22 -10.71
C THR A 8 -5.88 0.79 -11.12
N LEU A 9 -4.90 -0.11 -11.25
CA LEU A 9 -5.10 -1.50 -11.66
C LEU A 9 -5.52 -2.41 -10.50
N LEU A 10 -5.19 -2.08 -9.24
CA LEU A 10 -5.48 -2.92 -8.07
C LEU A 10 -6.98 -3.19 -7.85
N PRO A 11 -7.89 -2.19 -7.97
CA PRO A 11 -9.32 -2.42 -7.85
C PRO A 11 -9.90 -3.43 -8.86
N ASN A 12 -9.18 -3.76 -9.94
CA ASN A 12 -9.64 -4.78 -10.89
C ASN A 12 -9.52 -6.20 -10.31
N LEU A 13 -8.68 -6.41 -9.29
CA LEU A 13 -8.49 -7.70 -8.63
C LEU A 13 -9.59 -7.93 -7.57
N PRO A 14 -10.40 -9.00 -7.67
CA PRO A 14 -11.43 -9.30 -6.66
C PRO A 14 -10.88 -9.41 -5.24
N ALA A 15 -9.76 -10.15 -5.08
CA ALA A 15 -9.11 -10.33 -3.79
C ALA A 15 -8.69 -9.02 -3.11
N PHE A 16 -8.29 -8.01 -3.90
CA PHE A 16 -7.93 -6.70 -3.35
C PHE A 16 -9.16 -5.95 -2.83
N ARG A 17 -10.28 -5.96 -3.57
CA ARG A 17 -11.53 -5.30 -3.14
C ARG A 17 -12.14 -5.97 -1.91
N GLU A 18 -12.11 -7.29 -1.87
CA GLU A 18 -12.57 -8.08 -0.72
C GLU A 18 -11.74 -7.73 0.52
N TRP A 19 -10.42 -7.64 0.37
CA TRP A 19 -9.55 -7.30 1.48
C TRP A 19 -9.75 -5.85 1.96
N LEU A 20 -9.93 -4.88 1.07
CA LEU A 20 -10.29 -3.50 1.45
C LEU A 20 -11.58 -3.46 2.28
N THR A 21 -12.59 -4.24 1.88
CA THR A 21 -13.85 -4.32 2.62
C THR A 21 -13.62 -4.82 4.05
N VAL A 22 -12.81 -5.86 4.23
CA VAL A 22 -12.45 -6.39 5.56
C VAL A 22 -11.74 -5.33 6.42
N LEU A 23 -10.83 -4.55 5.82
CA LEU A 23 -10.11 -3.48 6.52
C LEU A 23 -11.02 -2.30 6.92
N ASP A 24 -12.13 -2.08 6.21
CA ASP A 24 -13.09 -1.01 6.50
C ASP A 24 -14.15 -1.44 7.51
N THR A 25 -14.59 -2.71 7.49
CA THR A 25 -15.59 -3.21 8.44
C THR A 25 -15.00 -3.48 9.82
N GLY A 26 -13.70 -3.84 9.90
CA GLY A 26 -13.01 -4.09 11.17
C GLY A 26 -13.59 -5.24 11.99
N THR A 27 -14.40 -6.10 11.36
CA THR A 27 -15.15 -7.17 12.04
C THR A 27 -14.30 -8.40 12.35
N ASP A 28 -13.23 -8.60 11.58
CA ASP A 28 -12.39 -9.80 11.64
C ASP A 28 -10.91 -9.44 11.60
N GLU A 29 -10.08 -10.26 12.25
CA GLU A 29 -8.63 -10.15 12.09
C GLU A 29 -8.25 -10.52 10.65
N PRO A 30 -7.58 -9.63 9.89
CA PRO A 30 -7.24 -9.91 8.51
C PRO A 30 -6.28 -11.10 8.42
N ALA A 31 -6.64 -12.12 7.64
CA ALA A 31 -5.74 -13.24 7.38
C ALA A 31 -4.42 -12.76 6.73
N PRO A 32 -3.27 -13.42 7.02
CA PRO A 32 -2.02 -13.10 6.35
C PRO A 32 -2.15 -13.20 4.83
N GLN A 33 -1.78 -12.12 4.14
CA GLN A 33 -1.81 -12.08 2.68
C GLN A 33 -0.47 -12.58 2.13
N SER A 34 -0.50 -13.60 1.27
CA SER A 34 0.69 -14.20 0.63
C SER A 34 1.30 -13.30 -0.46
N ILE A 35 1.60 -12.05 -0.12
CA ILE A 35 2.12 -11.03 -1.03
C ILE A 35 3.63 -11.22 -1.20
N LEU A 36 4.08 -11.31 -2.47
CA LEU A 36 5.49 -11.32 -2.83
C LEU A 36 6.20 -10.10 -2.26
N ALA A 37 7.41 -10.27 -1.71
CA ALA A 37 8.14 -9.19 -1.07
C ALA A 37 8.29 -7.95 -1.96
N ALA A 38 8.62 -8.14 -3.24
CA ALA A 38 8.77 -7.06 -4.22
C ALA A 38 7.45 -6.34 -4.56
N ALA A 39 6.30 -6.97 -4.33
CA ALA A 39 4.98 -6.38 -4.59
C ALA A 39 4.43 -5.58 -3.40
N ARG A 40 5.05 -5.67 -2.22
CA ARG A 40 4.54 -5.00 -1.00
C ARG A 40 4.42 -3.48 -1.15
N PRO A 41 5.42 -2.74 -1.71
CA PRO A 41 5.28 -1.30 -1.89
C PRO A 41 4.09 -0.93 -2.79
N TYR A 42 3.89 -1.69 -3.88
CA TYR A 42 2.76 -1.50 -4.79
C TYR A 42 1.41 -1.71 -4.08
N VAL A 43 1.27 -2.82 -3.35
CA VAL A 43 0.01 -3.12 -2.65
C VAL A 43 -0.26 -2.12 -1.53
N VAL A 44 0.75 -1.75 -0.74
CA VAL A 44 0.60 -0.75 0.35
C VAL A 44 0.23 0.62 -0.20
N ALA A 45 0.89 1.09 -1.26
CA ALA A 45 0.53 2.34 -1.92
C ALA A 45 -0.90 2.29 -2.49
N GLY A 46 -1.31 1.14 -3.03
CA GLY A 46 -2.68 0.92 -3.47
C GLY A 46 -3.71 0.99 -2.35
N ILE A 47 -3.43 0.40 -1.19
CA ILE A 47 -4.32 0.52 -0.03
C ILE A 47 -4.46 1.99 0.35
N TYR A 48 -3.35 2.73 0.45
CA TYR A 48 -3.36 4.16 0.75
C TYR A 48 -4.17 4.96 -0.29
N ALA A 49 -4.02 4.66 -1.58
CA ALA A 49 -4.72 5.37 -2.64
C ALA A 49 -6.23 5.10 -2.68
N HIS A 50 -6.65 3.88 -2.31
CA HIS A 50 -8.05 3.44 -2.42
C HIS A 50 -8.81 3.42 -1.09
N ARG A 51 -8.14 3.74 0.03
CA ARG A 51 -8.73 3.81 1.36
C ARG A 51 -8.33 5.14 2.04
N PRO A 52 -9.28 6.07 2.29
CA PRO A 52 -8.98 7.38 2.84
C PRO A 52 -8.76 7.31 4.37
N ALA A 53 -7.70 6.63 4.80
CA ALA A 53 -7.36 6.46 6.19
C ALA A 53 -5.83 6.42 6.39
N PRO A 54 -5.31 6.90 7.53
CA PRO A 54 -3.89 6.78 7.87
C PRO A 54 -3.42 5.32 7.85
N LEU A 55 -2.22 5.08 7.33
CA LEU A 55 -1.61 3.75 7.24
C LEU A 55 -0.24 3.75 7.93
N VAL A 56 0.00 2.74 8.75
CA VAL A 56 1.30 2.46 9.37
C VAL A 56 1.84 1.17 8.81
N PHE A 57 3.00 1.22 8.15
CA PHE A 57 3.65 0.02 7.61
C PHE A 57 4.79 -0.43 8.53
N VAL A 58 4.58 -1.54 9.23
CA VAL A 58 5.54 -2.09 10.20
C VAL A 58 6.37 -3.20 9.56
N THR A 59 7.68 -3.18 9.82
CA THR A 59 8.62 -4.23 9.45
C THR A 59 9.62 -4.49 10.57
N ALA A 60 10.23 -5.68 10.59
CA ALA A 60 11.02 -6.15 11.71
C ALA A 60 12.41 -5.48 11.86
N ARG A 61 12.94 -4.90 10.78
CA ARG A 61 14.31 -4.36 10.73
C ARG A 61 14.35 -2.96 10.14
N SER A 62 15.18 -2.09 10.70
CA SER A 62 15.34 -0.70 10.26
C SER A 62 15.82 -0.59 8.81
N GLU A 63 16.72 -1.46 8.38
CA GLU A 63 17.23 -1.47 7.00
C GLU A 63 16.10 -1.78 6.00
N MET A 64 15.20 -2.69 6.38
CA MET A 64 14.02 -3.00 5.57
C MET A 64 13.04 -1.83 5.56
N ALA A 65 12.88 -1.12 6.68
CA ALA A 65 12.03 0.06 6.73
C ALA A 65 12.54 1.14 5.77
N GLN A 66 13.84 1.41 5.80
CA GLN A 66 14.47 2.36 4.87
C GLN A 66 14.25 1.94 3.40
N GLN A 67 14.51 0.68 3.06
CA GLN A 67 14.29 0.17 1.70
C GLN A 67 12.83 0.30 1.26
N LEU A 68 11.87 0.02 2.14
CA LEU A 68 10.45 0.16 1.84
C LEU A 68 10.05 1.62 1.64
N CYS A 69 10.60 2.56 2.42
CA CYS A 69 10.39 3.99 2.23
C CYS A 69 10.89 4.45 0.85
N GLU A 70 12.12 4.07 0.47
CA GLU A 70 12.68 4.38 -0.85
C GLU A 70 11.86 3.77 -1.99
N GLN A 71 11.40 2.54 -1.82
CA GLN A 71 10.55 1.87 -2.81
C GLN A 71 9.14 2.46 -2.89
N LEU A 72 8.57 2.97 -1.79
CA LEU A 72 7.24 3.59 -1.77
C LEU A 72 7.24 4.96 -2.45
N ALA A 73 8.34 5.70 -2.39
CA ALA A 73 8.45 7.06 -2.93
C ALA A 73 8.17 7.14 -4.45
N VAL A 74 8.33 6.05 -5.20
CA VAL A 74 8.00 6.03 -6.64
C VAL A 74 6.51 5.74 -6.94
N TRP A 75 5.75 5.28 -5.95
CA TRP A 75 4.32 4.93 -6.08
C TRP A 75 3.38 6.01 -5.54
N LEU A 76 3.84 6.80 -4.58
CA LEU A 76 3.05 7.86 -3.96
C LEU A 76 3.18 9.17 -4.75
N PRO A 77 2.17 10.06 -4.69
CA PRO A 77 2.27 11.39 -5.30
C PRO A 77 3.49 12.14 -4.79
N ALA A 78 3.97 13.11 -5.56
CA ALA A 78 5.02 14.00 -5.08
C ALA A 78 4.50 14.86 -3.91
N VAL A 79 5.40 15.42 -3.09
CA VAL A 79 5.01 16.27 -1.95
C VAL A 79 4.17 17.46 -2.41
N GLU A 80 4.50 18.03 -3.57
CA GLU A 80 3.77 19.12 -4.22
C GLU A 80 2.33 18.74 -4.62
N GLU A 81 2.08 17.44 -4.80
CA GLU A 81 0.79 16.85 -5.16
C GLU A 81 0.05 16.29 -3.92
N GLY A 82 0.55 16.56 -2.71
CA GLY A 82 -0.03 16.08 -1.45
C GLY A 82 0.51 14.72 -0.97
N GLY A 83 1.61 14.26 -1.54
CA GLY A 83 2.33 13.08 -1.07
C GLY A 83 3.08 13.28 0.25
N PRO A 84 3.54 12.20 0.90
CA PRO A 84 4.29 12.30 2.15
C PRO A 84 5.67 12.98 1.94
N ALA A 85 6.03 13.88 2.86
CA ALA A 85 7.30 14.61 2.90
C ALA A 85 8.46 13.78 3.45
#